data_AF-A0A7W1AJK4-F1
#
_entry.id   AF-A0A7W1AJK4-F1
#
_cell.length_a   1.000
_cell.length_b   1.000
_cell.length_c   1.000
_cell.angle_alpha   90.00
_cell.angle_beta   90.00
_cell.angle_gamma   90.00
#
_symmetry.space_group_name_H-M   'P 1'
#
loop_
_entity.id
_entity.type
_entity.pdbx_description
1 polymer ?
#
loop_
_entity_poly.entity_id
_entity_poly.type
_entity_poly.pdbx_seq_one_letter_code
_entity_poly.pdbx_strand_id
1 'polypeptide(L)'
;MKLTSVARTDVGRKRQINEDSLFADDATGFYVVADGVGGHNKGEIASREAVEQLTMWVTGASRDLDRLVDRVIDGDSEGVWEIRRLLESGVKSACYMVYGMAELDP
;
A
#
# COMPACT_ATOMS: atom_id res chain seq x y z
N MET A 1 9.83 2.99 -19.56
CA MET A 1 9.44 1.56 -19.54
C MET A 1 7.92 1.50 -19.40
N LYS A 2 7.21 0.58 -20.06
CA LYS A 2 5.76 0.42 -19.87
C LYS A 2 5.54 -0.81 -18.98
N LEU A 3 4.98 -0.60 -17.79
CA LEU A 3 4.62 -1.68 -16.87
C LEU A 3 3.27 -2.29 -17.30
N THR A 4 3.07 -3.56 -16.98
CA THR A 4 1.81 -4.25 -17.19
C THR A 4 1.62 -5.22 -16.03
N SER A 5 0.59 -4.98 -15.24
CA SER A 5 0.27 -5.79 -14.06
C SER A 5 -1.16 -6.34 -14.08
N VAL A 6 -1.41 -7.32 -13.22
CA VAL A 6 -2.74 -7.87 -12.96
C VAL A 6 -2.87 -8.06 -11.46
N ALA A 7 -3.98 -7.57 -10.89
CA ALA A 7 -4.32 -7.77 -9.49
C ALA A 7 -5.57 -8.65 -9.36
N ARG A 8 -5.46 -9.73 -8.59
CA ARG A 8 -6.52 -10.71 -8.34
C ARG A 8 -6.41 -11.19 -6.90
N THR A 9 -7.54 -11.34 -6.23
CA THR A 9 -7.65 -11.96 -4.90
C THR A 9 -8.85 -12.90 -4.86
N ASP A 10 -8.82 -13.90 -3.97
CA ASP A 10 -9.84 -14.94 -3.80
C ASP A 10 -9.91 -15.35 -2.33
N VAL A 11 -11.13 -15.59 -1.82
CA VAL A 11 -11.35 -16.00 -0.41
C VAL A 11 -10.79 -17.39 -0.10
N GLY A 12 -10.53 -18.19 -1.13
CA GLY A 12 -10.13 -19.58 -1.04
C GLY A 12 -11.29 -20.50 -0.66
N ARG A 13 -10.95 -21.69 -0.16
CA ARG A 13 -11.92 -22.77 0.08
C ARG A 13 -12.38 -22.92 1.53
N LYS A 14 -11.80 -22.15 2.46
CA LYS A 14 -11.98 -22.35 3.91
C LYS A 14 -12.63 -21.16 4.62
N ARG A 15 -12.23 -19.94 4.27
CA ARG A 15 -12.76 -18.71 4.91
C ARG A 15 -14.08 -18.32 4.25
N GLN A 16 -14.93 -17.62 5.00
CA GLN A 16 -16.17 -17.03 4.47
C GLN A 16 -15.94 -15.61 3.94
N ILE A 17 -14.95 -14.92 4.50
CA ILE A 17 -14.63 -13.52 4.21
C ILE A 17 -13.17 -13.47 3.75
N ASN A 18 -12.92 -12.67 2.71
CA ASN A 18 -11.58 -12.38 2.24
C ASN A 18 -11.08 -11.11 2.93
N GLU A 19 -10.00 -11.23 3.70
CA GLU A 19 -9.40 -10.10 4.41
C GLU A 19 -8.24 -9.47 3.61
N ASP A 20 -7.97 -9.93 2.38
CA ASP A 20 -6.97 -9.36 1.49
C ASP A 20 -7.49 -8.10 0.78
N SER A 21 -6.66 -7.06 0.75
CA SER A 21 -6.88 -5.84 -0.06
C SER A 21 -5.67 -5.56 -0.95
N LEU A 22 -5.91 -5.01 -2.13
CA LEU A 22 -4.86 -4.74 -3.12
C LEU A 22 -5.12 -3.47 -3.94
N PHE A 23 -4.04 -2.84 -4.41
CA PHE A 23 -4.06 -1.75 -5.37
C PHE A 23 -2.90 -1.91 -6.35
N ALA A 24 -3.14 -1.59 -7.61
CA ALA A 24 -2.15 -1.67 -8.68
C ALA A 24 -2.32 -0.50 -9.65
N ASP A 25 -1.23 0.20 -9.93
CA ASP A 25 -1.19 1.28 -10.90
C ASP A 25 0.08 1.22 -11.75
N ASP A 26 -0.08 0.76 -12.99
CA ASP A 26 1.01 0.67 -13.97
C ASP A 26 1.54 2.06 -14.38
N ALA A 27 0.75 3.14 -14.21
CA ALA A 27 1.16 4.49 -14.59
C ALA A 27 2.23 5.05 -13.64
N THR A 28 2.04 4.86 -12.34
CA THR A 28 3.01 5.27 -11.31
C THR A 28 4.02 4.17 -10.97
N GLY A 29 3.75 2.92 -11.38
CA GLY A 29 4.54 1.77 -10.97
C GLY A 29 4.41 1.45 -9.48
N PHE A 30 3.34 1.92 -8.84
CA PHE A 30 3.03 1.66 -7.44
C PHE A 30 2.03 0.51 -7.30
N TYR A 31 2.35 -0.42 -6.40
CA TYR A 31 1.55 -1.61 -6.12
C TYR A 31 1.57 -1.87 -4.62
N VAL A 32 0.43 -2.28 -4.07
CA VAL A 32 0.31 -2.64 -2.65
C VAL A 32 -0.65 -3.81 -2.49
N VAL A 33 -0.30 -4.69 -1.55
CA VAL A 33 -1.15 -5.77 -1.05
C VAL A 33 -1.10 -5.73 0.46
N ALA A 34 -2.24 -5.89 1.11
CA ALA A 34 -2.37 -6.00 2.55
C ALA A 34 -3.21 -7.24 2.90
N ASP A 35 -2.65 -8.11 3.73
CA ASP A 35 -3.35 -9.26 4.34
C ASP A 35 -3.91 -8.81 5.69
N GLY A 36 -5.23 -8.76 5.80
CA GLY A 36 -5.93 -8.41 7.03
C GLY A 36 -5.94 -9.58 8.00
N VAL A 37 -5.43 -9.35 9.21
CA VAL A 37 -5.40 -10.37 10.27
C VAL A 37 -6.42 -10.02 11.36
N GLY A 38 -7.68 -10.43 11.20
CA GLY A 38 -8.75 -10.05 12.12
C GLY A 38 -9.72 -11.17 12.52
N GLY A 39 -10.04 -12.12 11.65
CA GLY A 39 -11.07 -13.12 11.97
C GLY A 39 -12.44 -12.45 12.21
N HIS A 40 -13.01 -12.58 13.42
CA HIS A 40 -14.26 -11.87 13.78
C HIS A 40 -14.05 -10.34 13.96
N ASN A 41 -12.80 -9.87 14.01
CA ASN A 41 -12.41 -8.47 14.28
C ASN A 41 -12.03 -7.70 12.99
N LYS A 42 -12.95 -7.63 12.02
CA LYS A 42 -12.93 -6.64 10.93
C LYS A 42 -11.60 -6.54 10.15
N GLY A 43 -10.89 -7.65 9.90
CA GLY A 43 -9.61 -7.62 9.18
C GLY A 43 -9.74 -7.14 7.73
N GLU A 44 -10.90 -7.38 7.10
CA GLU A 44 -11.27 -6.80 5.80
C GLU A 44 -11.27 -5.26 5.80
N ILE A 45 -11.66 -4.64 6.92
CA ILE A 45 -11.67 -3.18 7.07
C ILE A 45 -10.24 -2.70 7.27
N ALA A 46 -9.48 -3.36 8.16
CA ALA A 46 -8.10 -2.99 8.44
C ALA A 46 -7.21 -3.03 7.18
N SER A 47 -7.30 -4.09 6.37
CA SER A 47 -6.49 -4.21 5.15
C SER A 47 -6.90 -3.18 4.09
N ARG A 48 -8.20 -2.93 3.94
CA ARG A 48 -8.73 -1.93 3.01
C ARG A 48 -8.23 -0.54 3.35
N GLU A 49 -8.38 -0.12 4.60
CA GLU A 49 -7.96 1.19 5.08
C GLU A 49 -6.44 1.36 4.94
N ALA A 50 -5.65 0.31 5.22
CA ALA A 50 -4.21 0.35 5.01
C ALA A 50 -3.83 0.60 3.54
N VAL A 51 -4.48 -0.09 2.60
CA VAL A 51 -4.28 0.10 1.15
C VAL A 51 -4.73 1.50 0.72
N GLU A 52 -5.90 1.97 1.17
CA GLU A 52 -6.43 3.28 0.82
C GLU A 52 -5.50 4.41 1.30
N GLN A 53 -5.04 4.37 2.57
CA GLN A 53 -4.10 5.37 3.08
C GLN A 53 -2.76 5.37 2.35
N LEU A 54 -2.19 4.20 2.09
CA LEU A 54 -0.93 4.10 1.35
C LEU A 54 -1.07 4.64 -0.06
N THR A 55 -2.21 4.36 -0.71
CA THR A 55 -2.52 4.88 -2.04
C THR A 55 -2.63 6.40 -2.02
N MET A 56 -3.35 6.98 -1.06
CA MET A 56 -3.46 8.44 -0.90
C MET A 56 -2.10 9.09 -0.61
N TRP A 57 -1.30 8.47 0.26
CA TRP A 57 0.03 8.94 0.63
C TRP A 57 0.95 9.02 -0.59
N VAL A 58 1.04 7.94 -1.36
CA VAL A 58 1.91 7.87 -2.55
C VAL A 58 1.39 8.78 -3.66
N THR A 59 0.08 8.82 -3.89
CA THR A 59 -0.53 9.70 -4.91
C THR A 59 -0.27 11.19 -4.59
N GLY A 60 -0.34 11.56 -3.32
CA GLY A 60 -0.01 12.92 -2.85
C GLY A 60 1.45 13.30 -3.09
N ALA A 61 2.35 12.32 -3.15
CA ALA A 61 3.77 12.49 -3.44
C ALA A 61 4.15 12.17 -4.91
N SER A 62 3.17 11.96 -5.80
CA SER A 62 3.38 11.48 -7.17
C SER A 62 4.46 12.25 -7.95
N ARG A 63 4.44 13.59 -7.90
CA ARG A 63 5.44 14.43 -8.58
C ARG A 63 6.86 14.22 -8.07
N ASP A 64 7.02 14.05 -6.76
CA ASP A 64 8.32 13.79 -6.16
C ASP A 64 8.77 12.37 -6.48
N LEU A 65 7.84 11.40 -6.46
CA LEU A 65 8.11 10.01 -6.81
C LEU A 65 8.59 9.87 -8.26
N ASP A 66 7.94 10.51 -9.23
CA ASP A 66 8.37 10.49 -10.64
C ASP A 66 9.82 10.98 -10.78
N ARG A 67 10.14 12.11 -10.14
CA ARG A 67 11.49 12.68 -10.13
C ARG A 67 12.52 11.74 -9.49
N LEU A 68 12.15 11.07 -8.39
CA LEU A 68 13.03 10.12 -7.71
C LEU A 68 13.27 8.88 -8.55
N VAL A 69 12.24 8.38 -9.24
CA VAL A 69 12.36 7.24 -10.15
C VAL A 69 13.32 7.57 -11.30
N ASP A 70 13.19 8.75 -11.91
CA ASP A 70 14.10 9.18 -12.98
C ASP A 70 15.56 9.23 -12.50
N ARG A 71 15.82 9.79 -11.31
CA ARG A 71 17.16 9.79 -10.69
C ARG A 71 17.72 8.38 -10.51
N VAL A 72 16.90 7.45 -10.00
CA VAL A 72 17.32 6.06 -9.79
C VAL A 72 17.64 5.37 -11.12
N ILE A 73 16.85 5.62 -12.17
CA ILE A 73 17.11 5.11 -13.52
C ILE A 73 18.45 5.63 -14.05
N ASP A 74 18.79 6.88 -13.75
CA ASP A 74 20.07 7.50 -14.11
C ASP A 74 21.26 7.04 -13.24
N GLY A 75 21.04 6.09 -12.31
CA GLY A 75 22.08 5.46 -11.50
C GLY A 75 22.27 6.09 -10.11
N ASP A 76 21.39 6.99 -9.69
CA ASP A 76 21.45 7.60 -8.37
C ASP A 76 20.99 6.64 -7.27
N SER A 77 21.93 6.20 -6.45
CA SER A 77 21.68 5.30 -5.32
C SER A 77 20.99 6.00 -4.14
N GLU A 78 21.04 7.33 -4.03
CA GLU A 78 20.36 8.10 -2.99
C GLU A 78 18.86 8.19 -3.24
N GLY A 79 18.44 8.23 -4.52
CA GLY A 79 17.03 8.21 -4.90
C GLY A 79 16.28 6.97 -4.36
N VAL A 80 16.96 5.82 -4.27
CA VAL A 80 16.40 4.59 -3.68
C VAL A 80 16.09 4.78 -2.19
N TRP A 81 16.96 5.47 -1.46
CA TRP A 81 16.75 5.76 -0.04
C TRP A 81 15.57 6.69 0.19
N GLU A 82 15.40 7.69 -0.67
CA GLU A 82 14.27 8.63 -0.59
C GLU A 82 12.94 7.93 -0.88
N ILE A 83 12.87 7.09 -1.93
CA ILE A 83 11.69 6.27 -2.24
C ILE A 83 11.37 5.34 -1.07
N ARG A 84 12.39 4.66 -0.52
CA ARG A 84 12.21 3.80 0.66
C ARG A 84 11.63 4.60 1.84
N ARG A 85 12.15 5.79 2.10
CA ARG A 85 11.68 6.64 3.21
C ARG A 85 10.24 7.08 3.01
N LEU A 86 9.87 7.46 1.79
CA LEU A 86 8.48 7.79 1.43
C LEU A 86 7.54 6.62 1.75
N LEU A 87 7.89 5.42 1.31
CA LEU A 87 7.10 4.21 1.56
C LEU A 87 7.05 3.84 3.05
N GLU A 88 8.18 3.90 3.75
CA GLU A 88 8.25 3.58 5.18
C GLU A 88 7.38 4.52 6.01
N SER A 89 7.39 5.82 5.71
CA SER A 89 6.51 6.80 6.35
C SER A 89 5.03 6.54 6.04
N GLY A 90 4.70 6.17 4.80
CA GLY A 90 3.34 5.79 4.42
C GLY A 90 2.85 4.57 5.18
N VAL A 91 3.68 3.51 5.27
CA VAL A 91 3.32 2.28 6.00
C VAL A 91 3.10 2.58 7.47
N LYS A 92 3.99 3.37 8.10
CA LYS A 92 3.82 3.80 9.49
C LYS A 92 2.53 4.57 9.70
N SER A 93 2.20 5.51 8.80
CA SER A 93 0.94 6.27 8.85
C SER A 93 -0.29 5.35 8.77
N ALA A 94 -0.28 4.38 7.84
CA ALA A 94 -1.35 3.39 7.72
C ALA A 94 -1.49 2.53 8.99
N CYS A 95 -0.38 2.06 9.57
CA CYS A 95 -0.41 1.30 10.82
C CYS A 95 -1.00 2.12 11.98
N TYR A 96 -0.60 3.38 12.15
CA TYR A 96 -1.15 4.23 13.22
C TYR A 96 -2.64 4.50 13.06
N MET A 97 -3.11 4.70 11.83
CA MET A 97 -4.53 4.87 11.58
C MET A 97 -5.30 3.58 11.88
N VAL A 98 -4.87 2.42 11.38
CA VAL A 98 -5.55 1.14 11.67
C VAL A 98 -5.59 0.87 13.17
N TYR A 99 -4.49 1.14 13.88
CA TYR A 99 -4.44 1.03 15.34
C TYR A 99 -5.45 1.99 16.01
N GLY A 100 -5.48 3.25 15.61
CA GLY A 100 -6.43 4.23 16.17
C GLY A 100 -7.89 3.89 15.89
N MET A 101 -8.20 3.31 14.72
CA MET A 101 -9.53 2.80 14.40
C MET A 101 -9.94 1.66 15.35
N ALA A 102 -9.01 0.74 15.63
CA ALA A 102 -9.26 -0.37 16.56
C ALA A 102 -9.43 0.10 18.01
N GLU A 103 -8.79 1.20 18.43
CA GLU A 103 -9.01 1.78 19.76
C GLU A 103 -10.39 2.47 19.90
N LEU A 104 -10.92 3.03 18.81
CA LEU A 104 -12.21 3.72 18.80
C LEU A 104 -13.41 2.78 18.71
N ASP A 105 -13.25 1.61 18.09
CA ASP A 105 -14.30 0.59 17.91
C ASP A 105 -13.69 -0.84 18.06
N PRO A 106 -13.43 -1.30 19.31
CA PRO A 106 -12.67 -2.53 19.62
C PRO A 106 -13.31 -3.86 19.20
#